data_AF-A0A2E7V6D8-F1
#
_entry.id   AF-A0A2E7V6D8-F1
#
_cell.length_a   1.000
_cell.length_b   1.000
_cell.length_c   1.000
_cell.angle_alpha   90.00
_cell.angle_beta   90.00
_cell.angle_gamma   90.00
#
_symmetry.space_group_name_H-M   'P 1'
#
loop_
_entity.id
_entity.type
_entity.pdbx_description
1 polymer ?
#
loop_
_entity_poly.entity_id
_entity_poly.type
_entity_poly.pdbx_seq_one_letter_code
_entity_poly.pdbx_strand_id
1 'polypeptide(L)'
;MAKKLEPKSQYAEFDLDGDGTVTDDEIRRSQDMLELEMREEKADTQRRMAWVAMCSMCVFAILPLMPFVPEARLATLASLSDMLFLSQASVVGLYFGATAYMARK
;
A
#
# COMPACT_ATOMS: atom_id res chain seq x y z
N MET A 1 37.26 -4.11 -23.50
CA MET A 1 38.02 -4.26 -22.23
C MET A 1 37.02 -4.18 -21.10
N ALA A 2 36.83 -5.28 -20.36
CA ALA A 2 35.89 -5.36 -19.25
C ALA A 2 36.43 -4.58 -18.04
N LYS A 3 35.64 -3.63 -17.51
CA LYS A 3 36.01 -2.80 -16.35
C LYS A 3 35.56 -3.51 -15.07
N LYS A 4 36.49 -4.13 -14.35
CA LYS A 4 36.23 -4.73 -13.04
C LYS A 4 35.99 -3.67 -11.97
N LEU A 5 34.98 -3.89 -11.15
CA LEU A 5 34.59 -3.00 -10.03
C LEU A 5 35.55 -3.15 -8.85
N GLU A 6 35.79 -2.04 -8.15
CA GLU A 6 36.55 -2.06 -6.89
C GLU A 6 35.76 -2.77 -5.78
N PRO A 7 36.43 -3.53 -4.89
CA PRO A 7 35.77 -4.20 -3.79
C PRO A 7 35.20 -3.15 -2.83
N LYS A 8 33.87 -3.16 -2.65
CA LYS A 8 33.00 -2.17 -1.95
C LYS A 8 32.45 -1.01 -2.78
N SER A 9 32.42 -1.11 -4.11
CA SER A 9 31.65 -0.17 -4.94
C SER A 9 30.14 -0.25 -4.60
N GLN A 10 29.43 0.89 -4.57
CA GLN A 10 27.96 0.93 -4.45
C GLN A 10 27.25 0.09 -5.53
N TYR A 11 27.93 -0.16 -6.64
CA TYR A 11 27.40 -0.95 -7.74
C TYR A 11 27.52 -2.46 -7.53
N ALA A 12 28.22 -2.92 -6.49
CA ALA A 12 28.33 -4.36 -6.18
C ALA A 12 26.99 -5.00 -5.81
N GLU A 13 25.97 -4.23 -5.40
CA GLU A 13 24.60 -4.74 -5.21
C GLU A 13 23.89 -5.11 -6.51
N PHE A 14 24.38 -4.63 -7.66
CA PHE A 14 23.80 -4.90 -8.98
C PHE A 14 24.55 -6.01 -9.75
N ASP A 15 25.65 -6.53 -9.20
CA ASP A 15 26.41 -7.66 -9.73
C ASP A 15 25.70 -8.96 -9.31
N LEU A 16 24.86 -9.48 -10.20
CA LEU A 16 23.95 -10.59 -9.92
C LEU A 16 24.63 -11.96 -10.10
N ASP A 17 25.69 -12.03 -10.91
CA ASP A 17 26.46 -13.26 -11.15
C ASP A 17 27.79 -13.34 -10.39
N GLY A 18 28.21 -12.24 -9.77
CA GLY A 18 29.38 -12.17 -8.89
C GLY A 18 30.71 -12.19 -9.64
N ASP A 19 30.71 -11.85 -10.93
CA ASP A 19 31.90 -11.87 -11.77
C ASP A 19 32.81 -10.62 -11.61
N GLY A 20 32.33 -9.63 -10.85
CA GLY A 20 33.01 -8.38 -10.55
C GLY A 20 32.79 -7.29 -11.61
N THR A 21 31.87 -7.47 -12.54
CA THR A 21 31.55 -6.58 -13.66
C THR A 21 30.05 -6.40 -13.80
N VAL A 22 29.52 -5.27 -13.35
CA VAL A 22 28.10 -4.96 -13.57
C VAL A 22 27.84 -4.68 -15.05
N THR A 23 26.99 -5.51 -15.63
CA THR A 23 26.56 -5.43 -17.02
C THR A 23 25.26 -4.63 -17.13
N ASP A 24 25.03 -3.96 -18.26
CA ASP A 24 23.78 -3.21 -18.50
C ASP A 24 22.53 -4.08 -18.33
N ASP A 25 22.62 -5.38 -18.67
CA ASP A 25 21.56 -6.36 -18.47
C ASP A 25 21.27 -6.64 -16.98
N GLU A 26 22.29 -6.61 -16.12
CA GLU A 26 22.11 -6.82 -14.68
C GLU A 26 21.50 -5.60 -14.00
N ILE A 27 21.91 -4.40 -14.42
CA ILE A 27 21.27 -3.14 -13.99
C ILE A 27 19.80 -3.16 -14.38
N ARG A 28 19.48 -3.53 -15.62
CA ARG A 28 18.10 -3.61 -16.08
C ARG A 28 17.28 -4.63 -15.29
N ARG A 29 17.85 -5.81 -15.02
CA ARG A 29 17.19 -6.87 -14.26
C ARG A 29 16.93 -6.48 -12.80
N SER A 30 17.86 -5.74 -12.20
CA SER A 30 17.70 -5.21 -10.84
C SER A 30 16.59 -4.14 -10.77
N GLN A 31 16.50 -3.25 -11.78
CA GLN A 31 15.42 -2.27 -11.88
C GLN A 31 14.05 -2.93 -12.07
N ASP A 32 13.96 -3.94 -12.94
CA ASP A 32 12.72 -4.70 -13.14
C ASP A 32 12.29 -5.41 -11.85
N MET A 33 13.24 -5.97 -11.10
CA MET A 33 13.00 -6.62 -9.81
C MET A 33 12.49 -5.62 -8.75
N LEU A 34 13.16 -4.48 -8.61
CA LEU A 34 12.72 -3.39 -7.72
C LEU A 34 11.33 -2.87 -8.08
N GLU A 35 11.00 -2.75 -9.37
CA GLU A 35 9.67 -2.31 -9.79
C GLU A 35 8.58 -3.33 -9.44
N LEU A 36 8.88 -4.63 -9.60
CA LEU A 36 8.00 -5.72 -9.19
C LEU A 36 7.74 -5.70 -7.68
N GLU A 37 8.80 -5.59 -6.87
CA GLU A 37 8.68 -5.49 -5.41
C GLU A 37 7.84 -4.29 -4.98
N MET A 38 8.09 -3.10 -5.56
CA MET A 38 7.30 -1.90 -5.26
C MET A 38 5.81 -2.06 -5.66
N ARG A 39 5.51 -2.81 -6.72
CA ARG A 39 4.11 -3.10 -7.12
C ARG A 39 3.45 -4.07 -6.15
N GLU A 40 4.16 -5.11 -5.73
CA GLU A 40 3.65 -6.07 -4.74
C GLU A 40 3.39 -5.40 -3.39
N GLU A 41 4.33 -4.58 -2.90
CA GLU A 41 4.18 -3.87 -1.62
C GLU A 41 2.98 -2.90 -1.64
N LYS A 42 2.76 -2.21 -2.77
CA LYS A 42 1.58 -1.36 -2.96
C LYS A 42 0.29 -2.18 -2.94
N ALA A 43 0.24 -3.32 -3.63
CA ALA A 43 -0.94 -4.19 -3.66
C ALA A 43 -1.27 -4.74 -2.27
N ASP A 44 -0.26 -5.15 -1.50
CA ASP A 44 -0.43 -5.63 -0.14
C ASP A 44 -0.91 -4.54 0.81
N THR A 45 -0.36 -3.33 0.69
CA THR A 45 -0.82 -2.16 1.45
C THR A 45 -2.29 -1.86 1.16
N GLN A 46 -2.68 -1.86 -0.13
CA GLN A 46 -4.07 -1.67 -0.53
C GLN A 46 -5.00 -2.75 0.03
N ARG A 47 -4.57 -4.03 0.00
CA ARG A 47 -5.32 -5.16 0.55
C ARG A 47 -5.54 -5.02 2.06
N ARG A 48 -4.49 -4.64 2.81
CA ARG A 48 -4.59 -4.40 4.25
C ARG A 48 -5.53 -3.25 4.57
N MET A 49 -5.42 -2.13 3.86
CA MET A 49 -6.32 -0.98 4.05
C MET A 49 -7.78 -1.35 3.77
N ALA A 50 -8.03 -2.10 2.68
CA ALA A 50 -9.38 -2.57 2.35
C ALA A 50 -9.96 -3.48 3.44
N TRP A 51 -9.16 -4.42 3.97
CA TRP A 51 -9.59 -5.29 5.07
C TRP A 51 -9.92 -4.53 6.35
N VAL A 52 -9.08 -3.58 6.75
CA VAL A 52 -9.34 -2.75 7.94
C VAL A 52 -10.61 -1.91 7.76
N ALA A 53 -10.81 -1.32 6.58
CA ALA A 53 -12.01 -0.55 6.26
C ALA A 53 -13.28 -1.43 6.33
N MET A 54 -13.27 -2.60 5.69
CA MET A 54 -14.40 -3.53 5.72
C MET A 54 -14.72 -4.01 7.14
N CYS A 55 -13.71 -4.41 7.92
CA CYS A 55 -13.90 -4.79 9.32
C CYS A 55 -14.50 -3.64 10.14
N SER A 56 -14.02 -2.40 9.94
CA SER A 56 -14.55 -1.24 10.66
C SER A 56 -16.03 -0.98 10.35
N MET A 57 -16.45 -1.13 9.08
CA MET A 57 -17.85 -0.97 8.69
C MET A 57 -18.74 -2.06 9.30
N CYS A 58 -18.28 -3.32 9.29
CA CYS A 58 -19.02 -4.42 9.93
C CYS A 58 -19.17 -4.21 11.44
N VAL A 59 -18.09 -3.83 12.13
CA VAL A 59 -18.13 -3.56 13.58
C VAL A 59 -19.10 -2.41 13.88
N PHE A 60 -19.04 -1.33 13.11
CA PHE A 60 -19.89 -0.17 13.32
C PHE A 60 -21.37 -0.47 13.02
N ALA A 61 -21.68 -1.33 12.04
CA ALA A 61 -23.04 -1.77 11.77
C ALA A 61 -23.64 -2.64 12.89
N ILE A 62 -22.80 -3.40 13.60
CA ILE A 62 -23.24 -4.28 14.70
C ILE A 62 -23.34 -3.50 16.03
N LEU A 63 -22.62 -2.39 16.17
CA LEU A 63 -22.55 -1.59 17.41
C LEU A 63 -23.93 -1.14 17.94
N PRO A 64 -24.86 -0.62 17.12
CA PRO A 64 -26.21 -0.27 17.54
C PRO A 64 -27.07 -1.45 18.03
N LEU A 65 -26.77 -2.66 17.57
CA LEU A 65 -27.51 -3.88 17.93
C LEU A 65 -27.11 -4.44 19.30
N MET A 66 -26.05 -3.92 19.90
CA MET A 66 -25.54 -4.43 21.16
C MET A 66 -26.39 -3.92 22.35
N PRO A 67 -26.70 -4.78 23.35
CA PRO A 67 -27.68 -4.51 24.39
C PRO A 67 -27.27 -3.39 25.38
N PHE A 68 -26.05 -2.88 25.29
CA PHE A 68 -25.51 -1.82 26.15
C PHE A 68 -25.63 -0.42 25.54
N VAL A 69 -26.18 -0.27 24.33
CA VAL A 69 -26.37 1.02 23.67
C VAL A 69 -27.78 1.54 23.95
N PRO A 70 -27.95 2.64 24.70
CA PRO A 70 -29.26 3.25 24.93
C PRO A 70 -29.81 3.85 23.64
N GLU A 71 -31.14 3.81 23.45
CA GLU A 71 -31.81 4.41 22.28
C GLU A 71 -31.47 5.89 22.08
N ALA A 72 -31.31 6.64 23.18
CA ALA A 72 -30.91 8.05 23.14
C ALA A 72 -29.54 8.28 22.48
N ARG A 73 -28.65 7.26 22.48
CA ARG A 73 -27.34 7.32 21.83
C ARG A 73 -27.37 6.86 20.36
N LEU A 74 -28.45 6.24 19.90
CA LEU A 74 -28.56 5.77 18.51
C LEU A 74 -28.55 6.94 17.52
N ALA A 75 -29.28 8.02 17.82
CA ALA A 75 -29.32 9.20 16.96
C ALA A 75 -27.95 9.89 16.86
N THR A 76 -27.20 9.96 17.96
CA THR A 76 -25.83 10.50 17.97
C THR A 76 -24.86 9.57 17.23
N LEU A 77 -24.98 8.25 17.42
CA LEU A 77 -24.17 7.26 16.69
C LEU A 77 -24.43 7.30 15.18
N ALA A 78 -25.68 7.46 14.74
CA ALA A 78 -26.04 7.59 13.33
C ALA A 78 -25.45 8.87 12.70
N SER A 79 -25.56 10.00 13.40
CA SER A 79 -24.95 11.26 12.93
C SER A 79 -23.42 11.15 12.82
N LEU A 80 -22.77 10.52 13.81
CA LEU A 80 -21.32 10.33 13.79
C LEU A 80 -20.90 9.30 12.73
N SER A 81 -21.70 8.26 12.48
CA SER A 81 -21.40 7.24 11.48
C SER A 81 -21.38 7.81 10.08
N ASP A 82 -22.35 8.67 9.74
CA ASP A 82 -22.42 9.27 8.41
C ASP A 82 -21.18 10.13 8.12
N MET A 83 -20.77 10.95 9.10
CA MET A 83 -19.57 11.77 8.98
C MET A 83 -18.30 10.91 8.92
N LEU A 84 -18.22 9.86 9.75
CA LEU A 84 -17.10 8.92 9.77
C LEU A 84 -16.96 8.22 8.42
N PHE A 85 -18.03 7.62 7.91
CA PHE A 85 -18.01 6.88 6.63
C PHE A 85 -17.75 7.80 5.44
N LEU A 86 -18.34 9.00 5.42
CA LEU A 86 -18.05 10.00 4.39
C LEU A 86 -16.57 10.38 4.38
N SER A 87 -15.98 10.62 5.55
CA SER A 87 -14.56 10.95 5.66
C SER A 87 -13.66 9.78 5.24
N GLN A 88 -14.00 8.55 5.65
CA GLN A 88 -13.24 7.35 5.28
C GLN A 88 -13.31 7.10 3.77
N ALA A 89 -14.50 7.17 3.17
CA ALA A 89 -14.68 7.02 1.73
C ALA A 89 -13.87 8.07 0.94
N SER A 90 -13.81 9.31 1.45
CA SER A 90 -13.03 10.38 0.82
C SER A 90 -11.53 10.12 0.86
N VAL A 91 -10.97 9.75 2.03
CA VAL A 91 -9.54 9.46 2.19
C VAL A 91 -9.14 8.26 1.33
N VAL A 92 -9.95 7.20 1.37
CA VAL A 92 -9.73 5.97 0.61
C VAL A 92 -9.82 6.24 -0.89
N GLY A 93 -10.86 6.96 -1.34
CA GLY A 93 -11.04 7.33 -2.74
C GLY A 93 -9.90 8.22 -3.27
N LEU A 94 -9.43 9.19 -2.47
CA LEU A 94 -8.33 10.06 -2.86
C LEU A 94 -7.01 9.30 -2.94
N TYR A 95 -6.72 8.41 -1.98
CA TYR A 95 -5.53 7.55 -2.01
C TYR A 95 -5.54 6.63 -3.24
N PHE A 96 -6.62 5.87 -3.44
CA PHE A 96 -6.74 4.96 -4.58
C PHE A 96 -6.70 5.72 -5.92
N GLY A 97 -7.38 6.88 -5.99
CA GLY A 97 -7.35 7.76 -7.16
C GLY A 97 -5.96 8.28 -7.47
N ALA A 98 -5.21 8.75 -6.46
CA ALA A 98 -3.83 9.20 -6.62
C ALA A 98 -2.92 8.05 -7.06
N THR A 99 -3.04 6.86 -6.48
CA THR A 99 -2.27 5.68 -6.92
C THR A 99 -2.60 5.25 -8.35
N ALA A 100 -3.88 5.27 -8.75
CA ALA A 100 -4.28 4.94 -10.11
C ALA A 100 -3.81 5.98 -11.14
N TYR A 101 -3.81 7.26 -10.76
CA TYR A 101 -3.24 8.33 -11.59
C TYR A 101 -1.73 8.16 -11.77
N MET A 102 -0.99 7.88 -10.69
CA MET A 102 0.45 7.64 -10.75
C MET A 102 0.79 6.37 -11.55
N ALA A 103 -0.04 5.33 -11.50
CA ALA A 103 0.17 4.10 -12.27
C ALA A 103 -0.06 4.27 -13.79
N ARG A 104 -0.74 5.34 -14.21
CA ARG A 104 -0.96 5.65 -15.64
C ARG A 104 0.14 6.52 -16.25
N LYS A 105 1.03 7.08 -15.44
CA LYS A 105 2.13 7.94 -15.87
C LYS A 105 3.41 7.12 -15.95
#